data_AF-A0A2S5G811-F1
#
_entry.id   AF-A0A2S5G811-F1
#
_cell.length_a   1.000
_cell.length_b   1.000
_cell.length_c   1.000
_cell.angle_alpha   90.00
_cell.angle_beta   90.00
_cell.angle_gamma   90.00
#
_symmetry.space_group_name_H-M   'P 1'
#
loop_
_entity.id
_entity.type
_entity.pdbx_description
1 polymer ?
#
loop_
_entity_poly.entity_id
_entity_poly.type
_entity_poly.pdbx_seq_one_letter_code
_entity_poly.pdbx_strand_id
1 'polypeptide(L)'
;MIKLKALLSLKKSLNQNKLIVQREEGYIAEEIFHFFPRASEKEINKLPEYTPKDLIAFLRLHNGADLFVHPENGGGTHLFSVEEIVEHQEIWDCPEGFTPIGTGMDGLWIVCQTENRESERNFIWIGEFMSFEDEFEKTSLDFSTWFERFILAQGSSFWEWGRE
;
A
#
# COMPACT_ATOMS: atom_id res chain seq x y z
N MET A 1 0.26 -11.54 10.07
CA MET A 1 -1.20 -11.38 10.29
C MET A 1 -1.47 -9.89 10.29
N ILE A 2 -2.20 -9.34 9.31
CA ILE A 2 -2.51 -7.89 9.29
C ILE A 2 -3.00 -7.47 10.66
N LYS A 3 -2.43 -6.38 11.18
CA LYS A 3 -2.95 -5.70 12.35
C LYS A 3 -4.24 -4.97 11.97
N LEU A 4 -5.33 -5.75 11.84
CA LEU A 4 -6.65 -5.29 11.39
C LEU A 4 -7.22 -4.16 12.24
N LYS A 5 -6.70 -3.97 13.46
CA LYS A 5 -7.16 -2.94 14.39
C LYS A 5 -7.04 -1.52 13.83
N ALA A 6 -5.95 -1.19 13.13
CA ALA A 6 -5.76 0.15 12.56
C ALA A 6 -6.77 0.41 11.43
N LEU A 7 -6.89 -0.52 10.49
CA LEU A 7 -7.87 -0.46 9.40
C LEU A 7 -9.32 -0.39 9.91
N LEU A 8 -9.68 -1.22 10.89
CA LEU A 8 -11.02 -1.22 11.48
C LEU A 8 -11.30 0.09 12.22
N SER A 9 -10.31 0.65 12.92
CA SER A 9 -10.45 1.95 13.59
C SER A 9 -10.63 3.08 12.58
N LEU A 10 -9.82 3.11 11.52
CA LEU A 10 -9.95 4.06 10.42
C LEU A 10 -11.35 3.99 9.81
N LYS A 11 -11.83 2.79 9.46
CA LYS A 11 -13.17 2.64 8.87
C LYS A 11 -14.30 3.12 9.78
N LYS A 12 -14.15 2.98 11.09
CA LYS A 12 -15.12 3.49 12.07
C LYS A 12 -15.09 5.02 12.19
N SER A 13 -13.95 5.65 11.93
CA SER A 13 -13.83 7.12 11.97
C SER A 13 -14.28 7.80 10.68
N LEU A 14 -14.47 7.06 9.58
CA LEU A 14 -14.93 7.64 8.32
C LEU A 14 -16.39 8.08 8.42
N ASN A 15 -16.67 9.29 7.94
CA ASN A 15 -18.02 9.79 7.71
C ASN A 15 -18.27 9.83 6.20
N GLN A 16 -19.18 9.01 5.69
CA GLN A 16 -19.45 8.91 4.24
C GLN A 16 -18.16 8.70 3.41
N ASN A 17 -17.27 7.82 3.88
CA ASN A 17 -15.95 7.55 3.30
C ASN A 17 -14.97 8.73 3.28
N LYS A 18 -15.19 9.73 4.13
CA LYS A 18 -14.33 10.90 4.28
C LYS A 18 -13.74 10.99 5.68
N LEU A 19 -12.58 11.62 5.79
CA LEU A 19 -11.93 11.94 7.05
C LEU A 19 -11.30 13.33 7.00
N ILE A 20 -11.46 14.09 8.07
CA ILE A 20 -10.68 15.32 8.27
C ILE A 20 -9.34 14.93 8.88
N VAL A 21 -8.25 15.25 8.19
CA VAL A 21 -6.88 14.94 8.60
C VAL A 21 -6.08 16.22 8.84
N GLN A 22 -5.09 16.12 9.71
CA GLN A 22 -4.11 17.18 9.92
C GLN A 22 -2.87 16.86 9.09
N ARG A 23 -2.51 17.79 8.20
CA ARG A 23 -1.34 17.75 7.33
C ARG A 23 -0.20 18.56 7.94
N GLU A 24 0.92 18.57 7.22
CA GLU A 24 2.09 19.37 7.56
C GLU A 24 1.75 20.86 7.68
N GLU A 25 2.56 21.58 8.43
CA GLU A 25 2.36 23.00 8.77
C GLU A 25 1.02 23.31 9.48
N GLY A 26 0.30 22.28 9.94
CA GLY A 26 -0.99 22.42 10.61
C GLY A 26 -2.18 22.62 9.67
N TYR A 27 -2.01 22.41 8.36
CA TYR A 27 -3.12 22.43 7.41
C TYR A 27 -4.13 21.33 7.72
N ILE A 28 -5.42 21.61 7.50
CA ILE A 28 -6.50 20.64 7.67
C ILE A 28 -7.07 20.33 6.29
N ALA A 29 -7.10 19.04 5.95
CA ALA A 29 -7.65 18.55 4.69
C ALA A 29 -8.83 17.61 4.95
N GLU A 30 -9.84 17.66 4.08
CA GLU A 30 -10.81 16.57 3.96
C GLU A 30 -10.31 15.60 2.90
N GLU A 31 -10.23 14.32 3.24
CA GLU A 31 -9.72 13.27 2.37
C GLU A 31 -10.76 12.19 2.13
N ILE A 32 -10.76 11.62 0.93
CA ILE A 32 -11.66 10.55 0.48
C ILE A 32 -10.94 9.20 0.55
N PHE A 33 -11.71 8.17 0.90
CA PHE A 33 -11.28 6.78 0.91
C PHE A 33 -12.19 5.94 0.04
N HIS A 34 -11.62 5.04 -0.74
CA HIS A 34 -12.37 4.04 -1.48
C HIS A 34 -11.80 2.67 -1.19
N PHE A 35 -12.59 1.77 -0.60
CA PHE A 35 -12.18 0.39 -0.39
C PHE A 35 -12.94 -0.49 -1.37
N PHE A 36 -12.23 -1.10 -2.32
CA PHE A 36 -12.87 -1.94 -3.32
C PHE A 36 -13.47 -3.21 -2.69
N PRO A 37 -14.44 -3.86 -3.36
CA PRO A 37 -14.95 -5.16 -2.94
C PRO A 37 -13.84 -6.20 -2.79
N ARG A 38 -14.07 -7.23 -1.97
CA ARG A 38 -13.10 -8.32 -1.77
C ARG A 38 -12.73 -9.01 -3.08
N ALA A 39 -11.49 -9.48 -3.17
CA ALA A 39 -11.06 -10.37 -4.24
C ALA A 39 -11.71 -11.75 -4.08
N SER A 40 -12.08 -12.36 -5.20
CA SER A 40 -12.51 -13.74 -5.30
C SER A 40 -11.31 -14.70 -5.17
N GLU A 41 -11.57 -15.96 -4.81
CA GLU A 41 -10.51 -16.99 -4.79
C GLU A 41 -9.83 -17.14 -6.17
N LYS A 42 -10.60 -16.98 -7.25
CA LYS A 42 -10.06 -17.07 -8.61
C LYS A 42 -9.05 -15.96 -8.88
N GLU A 43 -9.32 -14.74 -8.41
CA GLU A 43 -8.36 -13.63 -8.49
C GLU A 43 -7.16 -13.95 -7.60
N ILE A 44 -7.35 -14.24 -6.31
CA ILE A 44 -6.24 -14.52 -5.38
C ILE A 44 -5.29 -15.61 -5.91
N ASN A 45 -5.80 -16.64 -6.58
CA ASN A 45 -4.99 -17.72 -7.16
C ASN A 45 -4.12 -17.28 -8.36
N LYS A 46 -4.29 -16.07 -8.90
CA LYS A 46 -3.40 -15.49 -9.91
C LYS A 46 -2.11 -14.92 -9.30
N LEU A 47 -2.13 -14.59 -8.01
CA LEU A 47 -0.96 -14.01 -7.34
C LEU A 47 0.18 -15.05 -7.25
N PRO A 48 1.44 -14.62 -7.39
CA PRO A 48 2.58 -15.52 -7.19
C PRO A 48 2.62 -16.13 -5.79
N GLU A 49 3.21 -17.31 -5.67
CA GLU A 49 3.32 -18.02 -4.37
C GLU A 49 4.11 -17.22 -3.32
N TYR A 50 5.04 -16.38 -3.76
CA TYR A 50 5.84 -15.52 -2.87
C TYR A 50 5.09 -14.27 -2.38
N THR A 51 3.85 -14.02 -2.82
CA THR A 51 3.09 -12.85 -2.38
C THR A 51 2.87 -12.89 -0.87
N PRO A 52 3.19 -11.80 -0.14
CA PRO A 52 3.06 -11.76 1.32
C PRO A 52 1.66 -12.15 1.79
N LYS A 53 1.58 -13.08 2.75
CA LYS A 53 0.29 -13.55 3.32
C LYS A 53 -0.58 -12.41 3.86
N ASP A 54 0.07 -11.39 4.41
CA ASP A 54 -0.63 -10.21 4.90
C ASP A 54 -1.20 -9.37 3.77
N LEU A 55 -0.53 -9.22 2.63
CA LEU A 55 -1.11 -8.57 1.46
C LEU A 55 -2.32 -9.38 0.93
N ILE A 56 -2.20 -10.71 0.84
CA ILE A 56 -3.32 -11.59 0.45
C ILE A 56 -4.51 -11.42 1.40
N ALA A 57 -4.26 -11.33 2.71
CA ALA A 57 -5.32 -11.10 3.69
C ALA A 57 -6.01 -9.73 3.50
N PHE A 58 -5.27 -8.71 3.06
CA PHE A 58 -5.85 -7.41 2.71
C PHE A 58 -6.74 -7.54 1.47
N LEU A 59 -6.25 -8.16 0.40
CA LEU A 59 -6.96 -8.33 -0.87
C LEU A 59 -8.26 -9.13 -0.71
N ARG A 60 -8.27 -10.11 0.20
CA ARG A 60 -9.47 -10.88 0.58
C ARG A 60 -10.53 -10.06 1.33
N LEU A 61 -10.17 -8.89 1.85
CA LEU A 61 -11.10 -7.93 2.44
C LEU A 61 -11.45 -6.84 1.43
N HIS A 62 -10.44 -6.29 0.75
CA HIS A 62 -10.52 -5.18 -0.21
C HIS A 62 -9.55 -5.42 -1.36
N ASN A 63 -10.07 -5.64 -2.57
CA ASN A 63 -9.27 -5.87 -3.78
C ASN A 63 -8.68 -4.55 -4.29
N GLY A 64 -7.76 -3.98 -3.51
CA GLY A 64 -7.24 -2.62 -3.67
C GLY A 64 -8.01 -1.58 -2.87
N ALA A 65 -7.47 -0.36 -2.83
CA ALA A 65 -8.10 0.79 -2.19
C ALA A 65 -7.45 2.12 -2.61
N ASP A 66 -8.26 3.17 -2.68
CA ASP A 66 -7.78 4.56 -2.70
C ASP A 66 -7.82 5.14 -1.30
N LEU A 67 -6.72 5.70 -0.83
CA LEU A 67 -6.56 6.17 0.53
C LEU A 67 -6.06 7.61 0.52
N PHE A 68 -6.65 8.45 1.39
CA PHE A 68 -6.20 9.83 1.56
C PHE A 68 -6.21 10.66 0.26
N VAL A 69 -7.28 10.53 -0.53
CA VAL A 69 -7.43 11.23 -1.83
C VAL A 69 -8.07 12.60 -1.63
N HIS A 70 -7.43 13.66 -2.12
CA HIS A 70 -8.01 15.00 -2.04
C HIS A 70 -9.24 15.11 -2.96
N PRO A 71 -10.39 15.63 -2.49
CA PRO A 71 -11.64 15.65 -3.24
C PRO A 71 -11.56 16.44 -4.56
N GLU A 72 -10.70 17.47 -4.62
CA GLU A 72 -10.58 18.35 -5.79
C GLU A 72 -9.30 18.10 -6.60
N ASN A 73 -8.22 17.68 -5.93
CA ASN A 73 -6.88 17.63 -6.53
C ASN A 73 -6.45 16.19 -6.82
N GLY A 74 -7.22 15.20 -6.36
CA GLY A 74 -6.83 13.79 -6.42
C GLY A 74 -5.61 13.53 -5.54
N GLY A 75 -4.65 12.79 -6.08
CA GLY A 75 -3.51 12.28 -5.32
C GLY A 75 -3.93 11.17 -4.35
N GLY A 76 -3.24 11.09 -3.22
CA GLY A 76 -3.44 10.01 -2.26
C GLY A 76 -2.62 8.76 -2.62
N THR A 77 -2.86 7.69 -1.87
CA THR A 77 -2.22 6.39 -2.09
C THR A 77 -3.22 5.44 -2.71
N HIS A 78 -2.87 4.88 -3.87
CA HIS A 78 -3.65 3.83 -4.51
C HIS A 78 -2.98 2.48 -4.26
N LEU A 79 -3.68 1.59 -3.55
CA LEU A 79 -3.29 0.19 -3.36
C LEU A 79 -3.91 -0.67 -4.46
N PHE A 80 -3.06 -1.43 -5.13
CA PHE A 80 -3.47 -2.24 -6.28
C PHE A 80 -4.42 -3.36 -5.91
N SER A 81 -5.36 -3.62 -6.82
CA SER A 81 -6.11 -4.86 -6.93
C SER A 81 -5.21 -6.00 -7.39
N VAL A 82 -5.69 -7.24 -7.27
CA VAL A 82 -4.98 -8.42 -7.78
C VAL A 82 -4.63 -8.30 -9.26
N GLU A 83 -5.54 -7.77 -10.09
CA GLU A 83 -5.28 -7.65 -11.53
C GLU A 83 -4.15 -6.66 -11.79
N GLU A 84 -4.19 -5.50 -11.13
CA GLU A 84 -3.14 -4.49 -11.24
C GLU A 84 -1.80 -5.02 -10.74
N ILE A 85 -1.76 -5.83 -9.67
CA ILE A 85 -0.52 -6.47 -9.20
C ILE A 85 0.07 -7.34 -10.32
N VAL A 86 -0.74 -8.22 -10.92
CA VAL A 86 -0.29 -9.13 -11.97
C VAL A 86 0.15 -8.36 -13.22
N GLU A 87 -0.62 -7.37 -13.65
CA GLU A 87 -0.28 -6.52 -14.79
C GLU A 87 1.05 -5.79 -14.58
N HIS A 88 1.26 -5.15 -13.41
CA HIS A 88 2.51 -4.45 -13.13
C HIS A 88 3.69 -5.40 -12.93
N GLN A 89 3.46 -6.63 -12.45
CA GLN A 89 4.51 -7.65 -12.41
C GLN A 89 5.03 -7.98 -13.80
N GLU A 90 4.13 -8.10 -14.78
CA GLU A 90 4.50 -8.37 -16.18
C GLU A 90 5.12 -7.13 -16.84
N ILE A 91 4.53 -5.96 -16.68
CA ILE A 91 4.97 -4.72 -17.34
C ILE A 91 6.37 -4.30 -16.85
N TRP A 92 6.67 -4.47 -15.57
CA TRP A 92 7.95 -4.05 -14.99
C TRP A 92 9.01 -5.15 -14.95
N ASP A 93 8.71 -6.35 -15.46
CA ASP A 93 9.59 -7.52 -15.37
C ASP A 93 10.10 -7.74 -13.92
N CYS A 94 9.15 -7.71 -12.97
CA CYS A 94 9.46 -7.74 -11.54
C CYS A 94 10.33 -8.96 -11.18
N PRO A 95 11.47 -8.77 -10.49
CA PRO A 95 12.25 -9.90 -10.01
C PRO A 95 11.43 -10.81 -9.10
N GLU A 96 11.79 -12.08 -9.07
CA GLU A 96 11.13 -13.03 -8.17
C GLU A 96 11.17 -12.54 -6.71
N GLY A 97 10.03 -12.63 -6.01
CA GLY A 97 9.89 -12.13 -4.65
C GLY A 97 9.40 -10.68 -4.57
N PHE A 98 9.43 -9.91 -5.66
CA PHE A 98 8.90 -8.54 -5.68
C PHE A 98 7.44 -8.51 -6.13
N THR A 99 6.59 -7.96 -5.27
CA THR A 99 5.17 -7.78 -5.53
C THR A 99 4.86 -6.28 -5.53
N PRO A 100 4.53 -5.66 -6.67
CA PRO A 100 4.07 -4.27 -6.70
C PRO A 100 2.74 -4.18 -5.95
N ILE A 101 2.57 -3.19 -5.08
CA ILE A 101 1.37 -3.10 -4.21
C ILE A 101 0.61 -1.78 -4.31
N GLY A 102 1.17 -0.78 -4.98
CA GLY A 102 0.48 0.49 -5.18
C GLY A 102 1.39 1.66 -5.53
N THR A 103 0.79 2.85 -5.46
CA THR A 103 1.45 4.16 -5.58
C THR A 103 1.14 5.01 -4.35
N GLY A 104 2.12 5.79 -3.89
CA GLY A 104 1.98 6.79 -2.84
C GLY A 104 1.52 8.16 -3.36
N MET A 105 1.36 9.12 -2.44
CA MET A 105 0.85 10.48 -2.74
C MET A 105 1.61 11.22 -3.85
N ASP A 106 2.92 11.03 -3.92
CA ASP A 106 3.79 11.71 -4.89
C ASP A 106 3.98 10.88 -6.18
N GLY A 107 3.18 9.83 -6.38
CA GLY A 107 3.31 8.90 -7.51
C GLY A 107 4.43 7.87 -7.36
N LEU A 108 5.17 7.89 -6.24
CA LEU A 108 6.19 6.88 -5.92
C LEU A 108 5.54 5.50 -5.84
N TRP A 109 6.15 4.50 -6.47
CA TRP A 109 5.63 3.15 -6.38
C TRP A 109 6.02 2.50 -5.06
N ILE A 110 5.20 1.56 -4.66
CA ILE A 110 5.35 0.80 -3.44
C ILE A 110 5.42 -0.66 -3.83
N VAL A 111 6.50 -1.33 -3.45
CA VAL A 111 6.75 -2.73 -3.76
C VAL A 111 7.03 -3.49 -2.48
N CYS A 112 6.45 -4.67 -2.34
CA CYS A 112 6.73 -5.57 -1.24
C CYS A 112 7.64 -6.70 -1.72
N GLN A 113 8.84 -6.79 -1.15
CA GLN A 113 9.80 -7.85 -1.43
C GLN A 113 9.71 -8.93 -0.34
N THR A 114 9.41 -10.15 -0.72
CA THR A 114 9.55 -11.34 0.13
C THR A 114 11.00 -11.85 0.06
N GLU A 115 11.63 -12.13 1.20
CA GLU A 115 13.06 -12.46 1.29
C GLU A 115 13.40 -13.79 0.57
N ASN A 116 12.50 -14.78 0.63
CA ASN A 116 12.53 -16.00 -0.16
C ASN A 116 11.15 -16.66 -0.15
N ARG A 117 10.88 -17.60 -1.07
CA ARG A 117 9.55 -18.27 -1.20
C ARG A 117 9.04 -18.94 0.08
N GLU A 118 9.93 -19.39 0.95
CA GLU A 118 9.58 -20.10 2.19
C GLU A 118 9.47 -19.17 3.41
N SER A 119 9.93 -17.91 3.28
CA SER A 119 9.97 -16.93 4.35
C SER A 119 8.69 -16.13 4.42
N GLU A 120 8.18 -15.92 5.63
CA GLU A 120 7.12 -14.95 5.87
C GLU A 120 7.66 -13.51 5.94
N ARG A 121 8.99 -13.34 5.95
CA ARG A 121 9.64 -12.05 6.06
C ARG A 121 9.55 -11.30 4.73
N ASN A 122 9.02 -10.10 4.80
CA ASN A 122 8.88 -9.18 3.68
C ASN A 122 9.28 -7.76 4.08
N PHE A 123 9.60 -6.95 3.07
CA PHE A 123 10.03 -5.56 3.25
C PHE A 123 9.36 -4.67 2.22
N ILE A 124 9.04 -3.44 2.61
CA ILE A 124 8.53 -2.41 1.72
C ILE A 124 9.70 -1.65 1.08
N TRP A 125 9.59 -1.45 -0.21
CA TRP A 125 10.43 -0.59 -1.04
C TRP A 125 9.56 0.52 -1.59
N ILE A 126 10.09 1.75 -1.59
CA ILE A 126 9.38 2.94 -2.09
C ILE A 126 10.36 3.73 -2.96
N GLY A 127 9.90 4.20 -4.12
CA GLY A 127 10.72 5.02 -5.01
C GLY A 127 10.09 5.22 -6.39
N GLU A 128 10.78 5.98 -7.23
CA GLU A 128 10.46 6.13 -8.64
C GLU A 128 10.95 4.87 -9.39
N PHE A 129 10.04 4.10 -9.99
CA PHE A 129 10.39 2.92 -10.77
C PHE A 129 10.36 3.29 -12.26
N MET A 130 11.54 3.48 -12.85
CA MET A 130 11.72 3.32 -14.29
C MET A 130 12.31 1.94 -14.62
N SER A 131 13.10 1.38 -13.71
CA SER A 131 13.65 0.01 -13.71
C SER A 131 14.00 -0.43 -12.27
N PHE A 132 14.02 -1.73 -11.96
CA PHE A 132 14.46 -2.26 -10.64
C PHE A 132 15.96 -2.04 -10.35
N GLU A 133 16.67 -1.34 -11.24
CA GLU A 133 18.07 -0.93 -11.11
C GLU A 133 18.23 0.52 -10.59
N ASP A 134 17.14 1.29 -10.55
CA ASP A 134 17.13 2.69 -10.09
C ASP A 134 17.21 2.82 -8.55
N GLU A 135 17.35 4.05 -8.05
CA GLU A 135 17.49 4.35 -6.62
C GLU A 135 16.21 3.99 -5.84
N PHE A 136 16.18 2.79 -5.26
CA PHE A 136 15.14 2.37 -4.34
C PHE A 136 15.59 2.39 -2.90
N GLU A 137 14.69 2.86 -2.05
CA GLU A 137 14.89 2.78 -0.62
C GLU A 137 14.19 1.56 -0.04
N LYS A 138 15.00 0.58 0.37
CA LYS A 138 14.53 -0.53 1.18
C LYS A 138 14.21 -0.02 2.59
N THR A 139 12.94 -0.04 2.96
CA THR A 139 12.55 0.21 4.35
C THR A 139 12.83 -1.03 5.22
N SER A 140 12.88 -0.83 6.53
CA SER A 140 12.96 -1.94 7.50
C SER A 140 11.59 -2.56 7.86
N LEU A 141 10.53 -2.19 7.13
CA LEU A 141 9.14 -2.48 7.50
C LEU A 141 8.55 -3.58 6.63
N ASP A 142 7.85 -4.53 7.24
CA ASP A 142 6.94 -5.42 6.53
C ASP A 142 5.65 -4.68 6.11
N PHE A 143 4.88 -5.28 5.20
CA PHE A 143 3.62 -4.72 4.70
C PHE A 143 2.65 -4.35 5.83
N SER A 144 2.47 -5.24 6.81
CA SER A 144 1.53 -5.02 7.93
C SER A 144 1.90 -3.81 8.78
N THR A 145 3.19 -3.67 9.08
CA THR A 145 3.74 -2.61 9.90
C THR A 145 3.76 -1.29 9.16
N TRP A 146 4.14 -1.31 7.88
CA TRP A 146 4.06 -0.14 7.01
C TRP A 146 2.62 0.36 6.90
N PHE A 147 1.66 -0.51 6.59
CA PHE A 147 0.27 -0.13 6.42
C PHE A 147 -0.37 0.42 7.71
N GLU A 148 -0.10 -0.21 8.85
CA GLU A 148 -0.55 0.31 10.16
C GLU A 148 0.00 1.71 10.42
N ARG A 149 1.31 1.91 10.24
CA ARG A 149 1.95 3.21 10.46
C ARG A 149 1.49 4.26 9.46
N PHE A 150 1.27 3.88 8.22
CA PHE A 150 0.74 4.74 7.17
C PHE A 150 -0.65 5.30 7.55
N ILE A 151 -1.54 4.45 8.08
CA ILE A 151 -2.83 4.88 8.61
C ILE A 151 -2.66 5.83 9.80
N LEU A 152 -1.78 5.50 10.76
CA LEU A 152 -1.54 6.31 11.96
C LEU A 152 -0.92 7.68 11.63
N ALA A 153 -0.06 7.73 10.63
CA ALA A 153 0.54 8.94 10.08
C ALA A 153 -0.41 9.68 9.13
N GLN A 154 -1.69 9.28 9.05
CA GLN A 154 -2.71 9.92 8.22
C GLN A 154 -2.31 10.02 6.75
N GLY A 155 -1.56 9.04 6.25
CA GLY A 155 -1.12 9.01 4.86
C GLY A 155 0.19 9.74 4.58
N SER A 156 0.82 10.39 5.56
CA SER A 156 2.14 11.01 5.38
C SER A 156 3.24 9.96 5.16
N SER A 157 4.27 10.34 4.40
CA SER A 157 5.49 9.56 4.11
C SER A 157 6.39 9.42 5.34
N PHE A 158 5.88 8.80 6.41
CA PHE A 158 6.51 8.75 7.73
C PHE A 158 7.89 8.07 7.76
N TRP A 159 8.22 7.30 6.71
CA TRP A 159 9.52 6.65 6.54
C TRP A 159 10.64 7.64 6.16
N GLU A 160 10.29 8.88 5.82
CA GLU A 160 11.21 10.00 5.60
C GLU A 160 11.46 10.84 6.86
N TRP A 161 10.68 10.65 7.92
CA TRP A 161 10.81 11.47 9.12
C TRP A 161 12.16 11.29 9.82
N GLY A 162 12.86 12.40 10.05
CA GLY A 162 14.17 12.41 10.70
C GLY A 162 15.34 12.10 9.76
N ARG A 163 15.10 12.06 8.45
CA ARG A 163 16.15 12.12 7.44
C ARG A 163 16.42 13.60 7.12
N GLU A 164 17.45 14.14 7.78
CA GLU A 164 18.07 15.43 7.45
C GLU A 164 19.49 15.19 6.92
#